data_AF-A0A926D5S8-F1
#
_entry.id   AF-A0A926D5S8-F1
#
_cell.length_a   1.000
_cell.length_b   1.000
_cell.length_c   1.000
_cell.angle_alpha   90.00
_cell.angle_beta   90.00
_cell.angle_gamma   90.00
#
_symmetry.space_group_name_H-M   'P 1'
#
loop_
_entity.id
_entity.type
_entity.pdbx_description
1 polymer ?
#
loop_
_entity_poly.entity_id
_entity_poly.type
_entity_poly.pdbx_seq_one_letter_code
_entity_poly.pdbx_strand_id
1 'polypeptide(L)'
;MSRTYMDLSNQFPDEIDALTRFSDVTPEYLGTVKQYYDFLEQDNLTSANALLEDNPALKTMIINAENLNKFVDIAISLERFYRDEVEDYLVNIVKYKGAWNENTAYTKYDVVTYAREDNIEAYMGIVLDIPLGILPTNTAYFVPMVVRGPQGVSGTGLSYRYAWSSIQQYQTDDCVAYKNALWAAKRNNVGAIPQDGSADWELVLGIPSQITVSELPPVDLSVGYLWYKEI
;
A
#
# COMPACT_ATOMS: atom_id res chain seq x y z
N MET A 1 -28.94 -19.16 7.85
CA MET A 1 -27.73 -19.76 7.26
C MET A 1 -27.21 -18.82 6.20
N SER A 2 -25.91 -18.54 6.27
CA SER A 2 -25.12 -17.74 5.34
C SER A 2 -25.16 -18.40 3.96
N ARG A 3 -25.33 -17.59 2.91
CA ARG A 3 -25.18 -18.02 1.51
C ARG A 3 -23.70 -18.19 1.16
N THR A 4 -22.84 -17.41 1.81
CA THR A 4 -21.39 -17.43 1.59
C THR A 4 -20.72 -18.61 2.30
N TYR A 5 -21.04 -18.87 3.57
CA TYR A 5 -20.54 -20.02 4.33
C TYR A 5 -21.67 -21.02 4.62
N MET A 6 -22.01 -21.82 3.60
CA MET A 6 -23.11 -22.80 3.68
C MET A 6 -22.84 -23.96 4.66
N ASP A 7 -21.58 -24.16 5.06
CA ASP A 7 -21.17 -25.18 6.03
C ASP A 7 -21.35 -24.74 7.49
N LEU A 8 -21.66 -23.46 7.74
CA LEU A 8 -21.78 -22.88 9.08
C LEU A 8 -23.24 -22.57 9.41
N SER A 9 -23.60 -22.76 10.68
CA SER A 9 -24.96 -22.50 11.19
C SER A 9 -25.12 -21.05 11.68
N ASN A 10 -24.60 -20.09 10.92
CA ASN A 10 -24.70 -18.65 11.20
C ASN A 10 -25.11 -17.85 9.95
N GLN A 11 -25.21 -16.52 10.05
CA GLN A 11 -25.66 -15.63 8.96
C GLN A 11 -24.52 -14.75 8.41
N PHE A 12 -23.45 -14.53 9.17
CA PHE A 12 -22.31 -13.73 8.73
C PHE A 12 -21.55 -14.44 7.58
N PRO A 13 -21.00 -13.73 6.57
CA PRO A 13 -20.89 -12.26 6.42
C PRO A 13 -22.09 -11.58 5.76
N ASP A 14 -23.07 -12.34 5.27
CA ASP A 14 -24.19 -11.80 4.50
C ASP A 14 -25.14 -10.95 5.36
N GLU A 15 -25.30 -11.30 6.64
CA GLU A 15 -26.10 -10.58 7.62
C GLU A 15 -25.48 -10.71 9.01
N ILE A 16 -25.68 -9.70 9.88
CA ILE A 16 -25.22 -9.76 11.26
C ILE A 16 -26.08 -10.76 12.04
N ASP A 17 -25.41 -11.73 12.68
CA ASP A 17 -26.07 -12.73 13.52
C ASP A 17 -26.86 -12.11 14.67
N ALA A 18 -28.13 -12.49 14.79
CA ALA A 18 -28.94 -12.19 15.98
C ALA A 18 -28.50 -13.07 17.16
N LEU A 19 -27.71 -12.47 18.07
CA LEU A 19 -27.23 -13.13 19.29
C LEU A 19 -28.03 -12.69 20.51
N THR A 20 -28.69 -13.64 21.16
CA THR A 20 -29.33 -13.42 22.46
C THR A 20 -28.30 -13.58 23.57
N ARG A 21 -28.33 -12.68 24.56
CA ARG A 21 -27.45 -12.79 25.73
C ARG A 21 -27.87 -13.96 26.60
N PHE A 22 -26.88 -14.71 27.07
CA PHE A 22 -27.10 -15.73 28.08
C PHE A 22 -27.40 -15.07 29.43
N SER A 23 -28.26 -15.71 30.21
CA SER A 23 -28.64 -15.29 31.55
C SER A 23 -28.58 -16.45 32.51
N ASP A 24 -28.30 -16.16 33.78
CA ASP A 24 -28.34 -17.18 34.82
C ASP A 24 -29.76 -17.70 35.01
N VAL A 25 -29.87 -18.95 35.46
CA VAL A 25 -31.15 -19.58 35.79
C VAL A 25 -31.83 -18.81 36.92
N THR A 26 -33.04 -18.30 36.66
CA THR A 26 -33.85 -17.65 37.69
C THR A 26 -34.66 -18.70 38.49
N PRO A 27 -35.13 -18.38 39.72
CA PRO A 27 -35.93 -19.31 40.52
C PRO A 27 -37.20 -19.83 39.83
N GLU A 28 -37.78 -19.05 38.92
CA GLU A 28 -38.96 -19.42 38.11
C GLU A 28 -38.67 -20.58 37.16
N TYR A 29 -37.48 -20.60 36.55
CA TYR A 29 -37.07 -21.62 35.57
C TYR A 29 -36.31 -22.81 36.19
N LEU A 30 -35.97 -22.74 37.48
CA LEU A 30 -35.20 -23.80 38.17
C LEU A 30 -35.89 -25.17 38.11
N GLY A 31 -37.22 -25.20 38.20
CA GLY A 31 -37.99 -26.45 38.08
C GLY A 31 -37.86 -27.08 36.69
N THR A 32 -38.01 -26.26 35.65
CA THR A 32 -37.94 -26.70 34.25
C THR A 32 -36.52 -27.12 33.86
N VAL A 33 -35.49 -26.42 34.37
CA VAL A 33 -34.09 -26.82 34.18
C VAL A 33 -33.79 -28.19 34.81
N LYS A 34 -34.30 -28.47 36.02
CA LYS A 34 -34.16 -29.79 36.63
C LYS A 34 -34.82 -30.88 35.80
N GLN A 35 -36.04 -30.63 35.34
CA GLN A 35 -36.75 -31.56 34.46
C GLN A 35 -35.98 -31.84 33.16
N TYR A 36 -35.31 -30.84 32.60
CA TYR A 36 -34.43 -31.03 31.44
C TYR A 36 -33.28 -31.99 31.75
N TYR A 37 -32.57 -31.81 32.87
CA TYR A 37 -31.49 -32.72 33.27
C TYR A 37 -31.99 -34.12 33.63
N ASP A 38 -33.16 -34.25 34.26
CA ASP A 38 -33.79 -35.54 34.55
C ASP A 38 -34.07 -36.33 33.26
N PHE A 39 -34.50 -35.65 32.19
CA PHE A 39 -34.69 -36.29 30.87
C PHE A 39 -33.36 -36.71 30.23
N LEU A 40 -32.28 -35.96 30.44
CA LEU A 40 -30.94 -36.35 29.98
C LEU A 40 -30.41 -37.58 30.75
N GLU A 41 -30.64 -37.65 32.07
CA GLU A 41 -30.26 -38.82 32.88
C GLU A 41 -31.02 -40.09 32.48
N GLN A 42 -32.25 -39.93 31.95
CA GLN A 42 -33.09 -41.03 31.45
C GLN A 42 -32.83 -41.36 29.97
N ASP A 43 -31.84 -40.74 29.32
CA ASP A 43 -31.53 -40.87 27.89
C ASP A 43 -32.72 -40.52 26.96
N ASN A 44 -33.66 -39.71 27.46
CA ASN A 44 -34.87 -39.29 26.75
C ASN A 44 -34.65 -37.95 26.03
N LEU A 45 -33.77 -37.96 25.02
CA LEU A 45 -33.38 -36.78 24.25
C LEU A 45 -34.57 -36.11 23.52
N THR A 46 -35.58 -36.89 23.11
CA THR A 46 -36.78 -36.36 22.45
C THR A 46 -37.57 -35.45 23.37
N SER A 47 -37.80 -35.87 24.62
CA SER A 47 -38.56 -35.06 25.59
C SER A 47 -37.74 -33.86 26.06
N ALA A 48 -36.41 -34.03 26.21
CA ALA A 48 -35.50 -32.94 26.52
C ALA A 48 -35.52 -31.83 25.44
N ASN A 49 -35.48 -32.21 24.17
CA ASN A 49 -35.55 -31.25 23.05
C ASN A 49 -36.94 -30.59 22.94
N ALA A 50 -38.02 -31.34 23.14
CA ALA A 50 -39.37 -30.77 23.16
C ALA A 50 -39.53 -29.71 24.26
N LEU A 51 -38.98 -29.96 25.45
CA LEU A 51 -39.01 -29.01 26.57
C LEU A 51 -38.27 -27.70 26.25
N LEU A 52 -37.18 -27.77 25.50
CA LEU A 52 -36.41 -26.59 25.04
C LEU A 52 -37.15 -25.79 23.97
N GLU A 53 -37.88 -26.47 23.06
CA GLU A 53 -38.72 -25.79 22.07
C GLU A 53 -39.93 -25.10 22.72
N ASP A 54 -40.57 -25.76 23.69
CA ASP A 54 -41.72 -25.22 24.42
C ASP A 54 -41.33 -24.05 25.35
N ASN A 55 -40.06 -23.97 25.77
CA ASN A 55 -39.56 -22.94 26.66
C ASN A 55 -38.32 -22.24 26.08
N PRO A 56 -38.49 -21.33 25.10
CA PRO A 56 -37.38 -20.68 24.40
C PRO A 56 -36.41 -19.92 25.33
N ALA A 57 -36.88 -19.44 26.49
CA ALA A 57 -36.04 -18.79 27.49
C ALA A 57 -34.93 -19.72 28.03
N LEU A 58 -35.19 -21.03 28.14
CA LEU A 58 -34.22 -22.02 28.61
C LEU A 58 -33.02 -22.14 27.67
N LYS A 59 -33.22 -21.91 26.36
CA LYS A 59 -32.12 -21.90 25.38
C LYS A 59 -31.06 -20.85 25.70
N THR A 60 -31.39 -19.80 26.47
CA THR A 60 -30.44 -18.76 26.93
C THR A 60 -29.88 -18.98 28.33
N MET A 61 -30.36 -20.01 29.04
CA MET A 61 -29.99 -20.31 30.42
C MET A 61 -29.17 -21.60 30.54
N ILE A 62 -29.26 -22.48 29.54
CA ILE A 62 -28.58 -23.78 29.50
C ILE A 62 -27.47 -23.74 28.45
N ILE A 63 -26.29 -24.25 28.82
CA ILE A 63 -25.18 -24.46 27.88
C ILE A 63 -25.34 -25.85 27.26
N ASN A 64 -25.48 -25.89 25.93
CA ASN A 64 -25.55 -27.12 25.15
C ASN A 64 -24.67 -27.01 23.89
N ALA A 65 -24.54 -28.11 23.15
CA ALA A 65 -23.73 -28.15 21.94
C ALA A 65 -24.24 -27.18 20.86
N GLU A 66 -25.55 -27.02 20.71
CA GLU A 66 -26.14 -26.09 19.73
C GLU A 66 -25.68 -24.64 19.97
N ASN A 67 -25.78 -24.19 21.20
CA ASN A 67 -25.39 -22.84 21.62
C ASN A 67 -23.88 -22.61 21.47
N LEU A 68 -23.05 -23.59 21.89
CA LEU A 68 -21.60 -23.48 21.78
C LEU A 68 -21.12 -23.54 20.32
N ASN A 69 -21.70 -24.44 19.51
CA ASN A 69 -21.35 -24.56 18.10
C ASN A 69 -21.70 -23.27 17.34
N LYS A 70 -22.76 -22.56 17.71
CA LYS A 70 -23.05 -21.24 17.12
C LYS A 70 -21.90 -20.24 17.34
N PHE A 71 -21.26 -20.24 18.52
CA PHE A 71 -20.08 -19.39 18.76
C PHE A 71 -18.84 -19.85 17.97
N VAL A 72 -18.63 -21.16 17.85
CA VAL A 72 -17.56 -21.72 17.03
C VAL A 72 -17.74 -21.34 15.57
N ASP A 73 -18.95 -21.49 15.03
CA ASP A 73 -19.28 -21.14 13.65
C ASP A 73 -19.09 -19.64 13.39
N ILE A 74 -19.47 -18.78 14.35
CA ILE A 74 -19.22 -17.34 14.26
C ILE A 74 -17.72 -17.06 14.23
N ALA A 75 -16.93 -17.68 15.11
CA ALA A 75 -15.48 -17.50 15.11
C ALA A 75 -14.85 -17.91 13.77
N ILE A 76 -15.23 -19.07 13.22
CA ILE A 76 -14.77 -19.53 11.91
C ILE A 76 -15.18 -18.55 10.80
N SER A 77 -16.42 -18.05 10.83
CA SER A 77 -16.89 -17.09 9.82
C SER A 77 -16.11 -15.77 9.87
N LEU A 78 -15.75 -15.29 11.06
CA LEU A 78 -14.91 -14.11 11.24
C LEU A 78 -13.49 -14.37 10.71
N GLU A 79 -12.89 -15.51 11.05
CA GLU A 79 -11.55 -15.89 10.56
C GLU A 79 -11.51 -15.95 9.03
N ARG A 80 -12.52 -16.56 8.40
CA ARG A 80 -12.63 -16.64 6.94
C ARG A 80 -12.83 -15.27 6.31
N PHE A 81 -13.71 -14.44 6.86
CA PHE A 81 -13.97 -13.10 6.37
C PHE A 81 -12.71 -12.23 6.37
N TYR A 82 -11.96 -12.24 7.48
CA TYR A 82 -10.71 -11.46 7.56
C TYR A 82 -9.61 -11.99 6.64
N ARG A 83 -9.47 -13.31 6.52
CA ARG A 83 -8.43 -13.90 5.68
C ARG A 83 -8.73 -13.73 4.18
N ASP A 84 -9.97 -14.00 3.77
CA ASP A 84 -10.28 -14.14 2.35
C ASP A 84 -10.83 -12.81 1.77
N GLU A 85 -11.79 -12.18 2.45
CA GLU A 85 -12.49 -11.00 1.91
C GLU A 85 -11.78 -9.69 2.23
N VAL A 86 -11.30 -9.51 3.47
CA VAL A 86 -10.58 -8.28 3.84
C VAL A 86 -9.22 -8.20 3.15
N GLU A 87 -8.50 -9.31 3.02
CA GLU A 87 -7.22 -9.34 2.29
C GLU A 87 -7.42 -8.96 0.82
N ASP A 88 -8.39 -9.58 0.13
CA ASP A 88 -8.71 -9.26 -1.26
C ASP A 88 -9.16 -7.80 -1.42
N TYR A 89 -9.98 -7.30 -0.48
CA TYR A 89 -10.37 -5.90 -0.45
C TYR A 89 -9.17 -4.97 -0.33
N LEU A 90 -8.23 -5.24 0.58
CA LEU A 90 -7.04 -4.41 0.80
C LEU A 90 -6.11 -4.42 -0.42
N VAL A 91 -5.94 -5.56 -1.09
CA VAL A 91 -5.14 -5.68 -2.31
C VAL A 91 -5.75 -4.88 -3.46
N ASN A 92 -7.08 -4.86 -3.55
CA ASN A 92 -7.82 -4.22 -4.65
C ASN A 92 -8.40 -2.84 -4.32
N ILE A 93 -8.09 -2.28 -3.15
CA ILE A 93 -8.69 -1.02 -2.68
C ILE A 93 -8.23 0.18 -3.54
N VAL A 94 -6.96 0.19 -3.96
CA VAL A 94 -6.39 1.25 -4.79
C VAL A 94 -6.62 0.90 -6.25
N LYS A 95 -7.39 1.74 -6.96
CA LYS A 95 -7.79 1.48 -8.35
C LYS A 95 -7.27 2.58 -9.27
N TYR A 96 -6.44 2.21 -10.22
CA TYR A 96 -6.01 3.14 -11.25
C TYR A 96 -7.11 3.34 -12.31
N LYS A 97 -7.59 4.58 -12.45
CA LYS A 97 -8.69 4.96 -13.35
C LYS A 97 -8.22 5.63 -14.65
N GLY A 98 -6.91 5.74 -14.85
CA GLY A 98 -6.34 6.40 -16.04
C GLY A 98 -6.28 7.93 -15.90
N ALA A 99 -6.31 8.62 -17.03
CA ALA A 99 -6.34 10.08 -17.06
C ALA A 99 -7.66 10.62 -16.52
N TRP A 100 -7.60 11.71 -15.76
CA TRP A 100 -8.78 12.35 -15.20
C TRP A 100 -9.74 12.82 -16.29
N ASN A 101 -11.04 12.64 -16.05
CA ASN A 101 -12.13 13.02 -16.93
C ASN A 101 -13.25 13.67 -16.11
N GLU A 102 -13.71 14.84 -16.55
CA GLU A 102 -14.74 15.65 -15.89
C GLU A 102 -16.10 14.93 -15.75
N ASN A 103 -16.39 13.98 -16.64
CA ASN A 103 -17.65 13.23 -16.70
C ASN A 103 -17.59 11.90 -15.92
N THR A 104 -16.46 11.60 -15.28
CA THR A 104 -16.28 10.37 -14.49
C THR A 104 -16.36 10.70 -13.01
N ALA A 105 -17.22 9.98 -12.28
CA ALA A 105 -17.24 10.05 -10.83
C ALA A 105 -16.10 9.19 -10.26
N TYR A 106 -15.38 9.75 -9.30
CA TYR A 106 -14.27 9.09 -8.60
C TYR A 106 -14.63 8.90 -7.13
N THR A 107 -14.08 7.86 -6.53
CA THR A 107 -14.28 7.55 -5.11
C THR A 107 -12.97 7.55 -4.34
N LYS A 108 -13.05 7.31 -3.03
CA LYS A 108 -11.88 7.13 -2.18
C LYS A 108 -10.97 6.04 -2.75
N TYR A 109 -9.66 6.28 -2.71
CA TYR A 109 -8.60 5.39 -3.22
C TYR A 109 -8.54 5.20 -4.74
N ASP A 110 -9.42 5.85 -5.51
CA ASP A 110 -9.23 5.94 -6.95
C ASP A 110 -8.01 6.81 -7.26
N VAL A 111 -7.17 6.32 -8.15
CA VAL A 111 -5.97 7.01 -8.64
C VAL A 111 -6.21 7.49 -10.05
N VAL A 112 -5.98 8.78 -10.28
CA VAL A 112 -6.07 9.43 -11.58
C VAL A 112 -4.77 10.14 -11.94
N THR A 113 -4.47 10.21 -13.23
CA THR A 113 -3.41 11.06 -13.75
C THR A 113 -3.97 12.38 -14.27
N TYR A 114 -3.29 13.48 -13.98
CA TYR A 114 -3.71 14.82 -14.40
C TYR A 114 -2.51 15.61 -14.92
N ALA A 115 -2.68 16.22 -16.09
CA ALA A 115 -1.65 17.05 -16.70
C ALA A 115 -1.64 18.43 -16.04
N ARG A 116 -0.49 18.81 -15.48
CA ARG A 116 -0.27 20.13 -14.88
C ARG A 116 0.99 20.76 -15.45
N GLU A 117 0.83 21.96 -15.98
CA GLU A 117 1.86 22.84 -16.56
C GLU A 117 2.60 22.21 -17.75
N ASP A 118 3.33 21.08 -17.57
CA ASP A 118 3.97 20.28 -18.63
C ASP A 118 4.16 18.79 -18.27
N ASN A 119 3.63 18.33 -17.13
CA ASN A 119 3.86 16.97 -16.61
C ASN A 119 2.56 16.26 -16.27
N ILE A 120 2.61 14.92 -16.26
CA ILE A 120 1.50 14.08 -15.81
C ILE A 120 1.78 13.67 -14.36
N GLU A 121 0.93 14.12 -13.45
CA GLU A 121 1.02 13.81 -12.02
C GLU A 121 -0.10 12.85 -11.60
N ALA A 122 0.17 12.01 -10.59
CA ALA A 122 -0.81 11.07 -10.05
C ALA A 122 -1.42 11.60 -8.75
N TYR A 123 -2.75 11.49 -8.66
CA TYR A 123 -3.56 11.94 -7.53
C TYR A 123 -4.46 10.80 -7.05
N MET A 124 -4.67 10.71 -5.74
CA MET A 124 -5.54 9.72 -5.11
C MET A 124 -6.71 10.39 -4.41
N GLY A 125 -7.92 9.89 -4.62
CA GLY A 125 -9.13 10.36 -3.93
C GLY A 125 -9.12 10.03 -2.44
N ILE A 126 -9.51 10.99 -1.58
CA ILE A 126 -9.51 10.82 -0.11
C ILE A 126 -10.92 10.82 0.52
N VAL A 127 -11.95 11.17 -0.26
CA VAL A 127 -13.36 11.20 0.17
C VAL A 127 -14.12 10.06 -0.50
N LEU A 128 -15.11 9.49 0.20
CA LEU A 128 -15.95 8.38 -0.28
C LEU A 128 -16.51 8.62 -1.69
N ASP A 129 -17.19 9.75 -1.88
CA ASP A 129 -17.76 10.16 -3.16
C ASP A 129 -17.25 11.55 -3.53
N ILE A 130 -16.61 11.67 -4.70
CA ILE A 130 -16.11 12.93 -5.23
C ILE A 130 -17.14 13.44 -6.26
N PRO A 131 -17.69 14.67 -6.08
CA PRO A 131 -18.60 15.25 -7.06
C PRO A 131 -17.99 15.35 -8.46
N LEU A 132 -18.85 15.32 -9.49
CA LEU A 132 -18.42 15.44 -10.88
C LEU A 132 -17.70 16.77 -11.14
N GLY A 133 -16.68 16.73 -12.01
CA GLY A 133 -15.92 17.91 -12.41
C GLY A 133 -14.91 18.44 -11.38
N ILE A 134 -14.75 17.81 -10.22
CA ILE A 134 -13.74 18.23 -9.24
C ILE A 134 -12.34 17.90 -9.76
N LEU A 135 -11.52 18.93 -9.91
CA LEU A 135 -10.15 18.81 -10.39
C LEU A 135 -9.25 18.08 -9.37
N PRO A 136 -8.30 17.24 -9.83
CA PRO A 136 -7.36 16.53 -8.96
C PRO A 136 -6.46 17.43 -8.11
N THR A 137 -6.31 18.70 -8.48
CA THR A 137 -5.56 19.69 -7.72
C THR A 137 -6.28 20.16 -6.44
N ASN A 138 -7.56 19.83 -6.26
CA ASN A 138 -8.31 20.18 -5.06
C ASN A 138 -7.95 19.25 -3.88
N THR A 139 -7.19 19.77 -2.93
CA THR A 139 -6.68 19.04 -1.77
C THR A 139 -7.75 18.60 -0.76
N ALA A 140 -8.99 19.07 -0.89
CA ALA A 140 -10.10 18.59 -0.06
C ALA A 140 -10.62 17.21 -0.53
N TYR A 141 -10.38 16.86 -1.80
CA TYR A 141 -10.88 15.63 -2.42
C TYR A 141 -9.78 14.69 -2.89
N PHE A 142 -8.59 15.22 -3.21
CA PHE A 142 -7.46 14.47 -3.72
C PHE A 142 -6.17 14.77 -2.96
N VAL A 143 -5.27 13.80 -2.91
CA VAL A 143 -3.90 13.94 -2.41
C VAL A 143 -2.91 13.57 -3.52
N PRO A 144 -1.83 14.34 -3.76
CA PRO A 144 -0.81 13.94 -4.71
C PRO A 144 -0.05 12.71 -4.21
N MET A 145 0.14 11.71 -5.09
CA MET A 145 0.90 10.50 -4.75
C MET A 145 2.40 10.61 -5.04
N VAL A 146 2.80 11.63 -5.82
CA VAL A 146 4.20 11.93 -6.09
C VAL A 146 4.58 13.21 -5.34
N VAL A 147 5.53 13.09 -4.42
CA VAL A 147 6.20 14.26 -3.85
C VAL A 147 7.32 14.61 -4.83
N ARG A 148 7.13 15.68 -5.60
CA ARG A 148 8.21 16.25 -6.40
C ARG A 148 9.39 16.55 -5.46
N GLY A 149 10.57 16.02 -5.74
CA GLY A 149 11.78 16.63 -5.19
C GLY A 149 11.84 18.09 -5.63
N PRO A 150 12.37 19.03 -4.83
CA PRO A 150 12.56 20.40 -5.31
C PRO A 150 13.25 20.33 -6.67
N GLN A 151 12.67 20.98 -7.68
CA GLN A 151 13.36 21.20 -8.94
C GLN A 151 14.73 21.76 -8.57
N GLY A 152 15.80 21.07 -9.00
CA GLY A 152 17.13 21.63 -8.86
C GLY A 152 17.07 23.06 -9.40
N VAL A 153 17.54 24.03 -8.62
CA VAL A 153 17.60 25.43 -9.03
C VAL A 153 18.09 25.47 -10.47
N SER A 154 17.35 26.14 -11.35
CA SER A 154 17.81 26.37 -12.72
C SER A 154 19.17 27.03 -12.63
N GLY A 155 20.23 26.25 -12.83
CA GLY A 155 21.57 26.77 -13.01
C GLY A 155 21.51 27.66 -14.24
N THR A 156 21.62 28.96 -14.02
CA THR A 156 21.91 29.86 -15.13
C THR A 156 23.32 29.48 -15.57
N GLY A 157 23.44 28.84 -16.75
CA GLY A 157 24.73 28.51 -17.34
C GLY A 157 25.22 27.06 -17.20
N LEU A 158 24.39 26.04 -17.48
CA LEU A 158 24.87 24.66 -17.72
C LEU A 158 24.10 24.01 -18.87
N SER A 159 24.41 24.40 -20.11
CA SER A 159 23.76 23.88 -21.33
C SER A 159 24.31 22.50 -21.68
N TYR A 160 23.57 21.44 -21.41
CA TYR A 160 24.05 20.06 -21.66
C TYR A 160 24.19 19.74 -23.16
N ARG A 161 25.37 19.29 -23.56
CA ARG A 161 25.78 18.95 -24.94
C ARG A 161 26.08 17.45 -25.13
N TYR A 162 25.55 16.60 -24.26
CA TYR A 162 25.75 15.14 -24.30
C TYR A 162 27.23 14.74 -24.04
N ALA A 163 27.68 13.63 -24.63
CA ALA A 163 29.05 13.15 -24.48
C ALA A 163 30.04 14.10 -25.16
N TRP A 164 31.21 14.29 -24.55
CA TRP A 164 32.26 15.11 -25.15
C TRP A 164 32.71 14.56 -26.50
N SER A 165 32.86 15.48 -27.45
CA SER A 165 33.34 15.29 -28.82
C SER A 165 34.44 16.30 -29.15
N SER A 166 35.49 15.85 -29.86
CA SER A 166 36.64 16.67 -30.23
C SER A 166 36.38 17.63 -31.40
N ILE A 167 35.31 17.40 -32.17
CA ILE A 167 34.95 18.21 -33.35
C ILE A 167 33.84 19.23 -33.07
N GLN A 168 33.24 19.17 -31.88
CA GLN A 168 32.16 20.05 -31.46
C GLN A 168 32.75 21.33 -30.86
N GLN A 169 32.16 22.48 -31.21
CA GLN A 169 32.45 23.75 -30.55
C GLN A 169 31.60 23.90 -29.30
N TYR A 170 32.25 24.16 -28.17
CA TYR A 170 31.62 24.43 -26.88
C TYR A 170 31.71 25.92 -26.58
N GLN A 171 30.61 26.47 -26.07
CA GLN A 171 30.54 27.80 -25.52
C GLN A 171 30.79 27.76 -24.01
N THR A 172 31.14 28.91 -23.44
CA THR A 172 31.12 29.08 -21.97
C THR A 172 29.79 28.58 -21.43
N ASP A 173 29.82 27.86 -20.31
CA ASP A 173 28.65 27.27 -19.66
C ASP A 173 28.03 26.04 -20.38
N ASP A 174 28.64 25.53 -21.44
CA ASP A 174 28.25 24.22 -22.00
C ASP A 174 28.75 23.07 -21.11
N CYS A 175 27.92 22.03 -20.93
CA CYS A 175 28.25 20.86 -20.13
C CYS A 175 28.36 19.60 -20.97
N VAL A 176 29.37 18.77 -20.70
CA VAL A 176 29.58 17.49 -21.38
C VAL A 176 29.81 16.35 -20.40
N ALA A 177 29.36 15.16 -20.78
CA ALA A 177 29.72 13.93 -20.08
C ALA A 177 31.05 13.38 -20.64
N TYR A 178 32.04 13.18 -19.76
CA TYR A 178 33.33 12.58 -20.11
C TYR A 178 33.89 11.78 -18.93
N LYS A 179 34.25 10.50 -19.16
CA LYS A 179 34.83 9.58 -18.16
C LYS A 179 34.06 9.53 -16.82
N ASN A 180 32.76 9.22 -16.86
CA ASN A 180 31.88 9.16 -15.69
C ASN A 180 31.80 10.47 -14.87
N ALA A 181 32.17 11.59 -15.48
CA ALA A 181 32.06 12.90 -14.88
C ALA A 181 31.33 13.86 -15.81
N LEU A 182 30.65 14.82 -15.21
CA LEU A 182 30.06 15.98 -15.86
C LEU A 182 31.06 17.14 -15.75
N TRP A 183 31.38 17.74 -16.88
CA TRP A 183 32.32 18.85 -17.00
C TRP A 183 31.63 20.07 -17.60
N ALA A 184 31.90 21.26 -17.08
CA ALA A 184 31.42 22.53 -17.61
C ALA A 184 32.55 23.31 -18.29
N ALA A 185 32.26 23.92 -19.44
CA ALA A 185 33.21 24.73 -20.18
C ALA A 185 33.36 26.12 -19.52
N LYS A 186 34.58 26.44 -19.06
CA LYS A 186 34.92 27.77 -18.49
C LYS A 186 35.03 28.85 -19.55
N ARG A 187 35.27 28.45 -20.81
CA ARG A 187 35.44 29.32 -21.96
C ARG A 187 35.10 28.58 -23.25
N ASN A 188 34.93 29.35 -24.33
CA ASN A 188 34.74 28.77 -25.66
C ASN A 188 35.94 27.93 -26.07
N ASN A 189 35.72 26.66 -26.42
CA ASN A 189 36.78 25.74 -26.79
C ASN A 189 36.31 24.75 -27.86
N VAL A 190 37.26 24.20 -28.62
CA VAL A 190 37.06 23.14 -29.61
C VAL A 190 38.18 22.12 -29.41
N GLY A 191 37.84 20.84 -29.26
CA GLY A 191 38.83 19.76 -29.14
C GLY A 191 39.61 19.72 -27.82
N ALA A 192 39.36 20.62 -26.87
CA ALA A 192 39.99 20.58 -25.55
C ALA A 192 39.40 19.44 -24.72
N ILE A 193 40.26 18.58 -24.17
CA ILE A 193 39.85 17.39 -23.42
C ILE A 193 39.46 17.80 -21.99
N PRO A 194 38.30 17.36 -21.47
CA PRO A 194 37.93 17.59 -20.08
C PRO A 194 38.85 16.79 -19.13
N GLN A 195 39.50 17.50 -18.22
CA GLN A 195 40.39 16.93 -17.21
C GLN A 195 40.52 17.89 -16.03
N ASP A 196 40.91 17.35 -14.87
CA ASP A 196 41.11 18.16 -13.67
C ASP A 196 42.27 19.15 -13.87
N GLY A 197 42.12 20.37 -13.34
CA GLY A 197 43.07 21.47 -13.57
C GLY A 197 43.09 22.03 -14.99
N SER A 198 42.19 21.61 -15.89
CA SER A 198 42.07 22.20 -17.23
C SER A 198 41.74 23.69 -17.16
N ALA A 199 42.31 24.46 -18.09
CA ALA A 199 42.00 25.87 -18.24
C ALA A 199 40.63 26.10 -18.91
N ASP A 200 40.12 25.07 -19.61
CA ASP A 200 38.89 25.14 -20.42
C ASP A 200 37.70 24.42 -19.78
N TRP A 201 37.94 23.47 -18.87
CA TRP A 201 36.90 22.62 -18.27
C TRP A 201 36.97 22.60 -16.75
N GLU A 202 35.82 22.68 -16.10
CA GLU A 202 35.63 22.53 -14.66
C GLU A 202 34.84 21.26 -14.35
N LEU A 203 35.23 20.52 -13.31
CA LEU A 203 34.50 19.35 -12.86
C LEU A 203 33.24 19.80 -12.09
N VAL A 204 32.07 19.44 -12.62
CA VAL A 204 30.77 19.76 -11.99
C VAL A 204 30.33 18.62 -11.07
N LEU A 205 30.44 17.38 -11.57
CA LEU A 205 30.00 16.20 -10.85
C LEU A 205 30.82 14.99 -11.30
N GLY A 206 31.52 14.35 -10.39
CA GLY A 206 32.06 13.01 -10.61
C GLY A 206 31.03 11.97 -10.17
N ILE A 207 30.66 11.05 -11.07
CA ILE A 207 29.93 9.85 -10.67
C ILE A 207 31.00 8.83 -10.25
N PRO A 208 31.08 8.46 -8.96
CA PRO A 208 32.10 7.52 -8.50
C PRO A 208 31.88 6.18 -9.20
N SER A 209 32.83 5.77 -10.01
CA SER A 209 32.81 4.45 -10.65
C SER A 209 33.65 3.46 -9.84
N GLN A 210 32.98 2.37 -9.44
CA GLN A 210 33.44 1.06 -8.99
C GLN A 210 34.69 1.00 -8.08
N ILE A 211 34.46 0.48 -6.87
CA ILE A 211 35.52 0.08 -5.92
C ILE A 211 36.51 -0.83 -6.64
N THR A 212 37.79 -0.44 -6.65
CA THR A 212 38.88 -1.30 -7.15
C THR A 212 39.61 -1.93 -5.98
N VAL A 213 39.82 -3.25 -6.07
CA VAL A 213 40.65 -4.04 -5.17
C VAL A 213 41.87 -4.52 -5.96
N SER A 214 43.07 -4.18 -5.50
CA SER A 214 44.34 -4.57 -6.17
C SER A 214 45.52 -4.57 -5.19
N GLU A 215 46.58 -5.33 -5.50
CA GLU A 215 47.80 -5.40 -4.66
C GLU A 215 48.60 -4.08 -4.61
N LEU A 216 48.60 -3.32 -5.71
CA LEU A 216 49.26 -2.02 -5.84
C LEU A 216 48.22 -0.91 -6.04
N PRO A 217 48.45 0.29 -5.46
CA PRO A 217 47.53 1.42 -5.62
C PRO A 217 47.44 1.86 -7.10
N PRO A 218 46.24 2.15 -7.63
CA PRO A 218 46.08 2.66 -8.98
C PRO A 218 46.81 3.99 -9.16
N VAL A 219 47.50 4.16 -10.29
CA VAL A 219 48.27 5.36 -10.61
C VAL A 219 47.40 6.60 -10.88
N ASP A 220 46.11 6.40 -11.19
CA ASP A 220 45.16 7.45 -11.58
C ASP A 220 43.95 7.54 -10.62
N LEU A 221 44.18 7.43 -9.31
CA LEU A 221 43.11 7.56 -8.32
C LEU A 221 42.67 9.03 -8.19
N SER A 222 41.51 9.37 -8.74
CA SER A 222 40.94 10.72 -8.66
C SER A 222 40.30 10.98 -7.27
N VAL A 223 40.10 12.25 -6.90
CA VAL A 223 39.49 12.62 -5.62
C VAL A 223 38.06 12.05 -5.52
N GLY A 224 37.79 11.28 -4.47
CA GLY A 224 36.47 10.65 -4.22
C GLY A 224 36.38 9.16 -4.55
N TYR A 225 37.44 8.54 -5.06
CA TYR A 225 37.49 7.10 -5.35
C TYR A 225 37.94 6.30 -4.12
N LEU A 226 37.30 5.14 -3.89
CA LEU A 226 37.65 4.20 -2.82
C LEU A 226 38.50 3.04 -3.38
N TRP A 227 39.70 2.85 -2.85
CA TRP A 227 40.58 1.71 -3.13
C TRP A 227 40.82 0.90 -1.86
N TYR A 228 40.76 -0.42 -1.96
CA TYR A 228 41.16 -1.34 -0.89
C TYR A 228 42.32 -2.21 -1.37
N LYS A 229 43.33 -2.36 -0.53
CA LYS A 229 44.44 -3.27 -0.79
C LYS A 229 43.97 -4.71 -0.69
N GLU A 230 44.23 -5.51 -1.71
CA GLU A 230 44.07 -6.97 -1.64
C GLU A 230 45.14 -7.55 -0.71
N ILE A 231 44.74 -8.36 0.28
CA ILE A 231 45.63 -8.95 1.30
C ILE A 231 46.29 -10.21 0.74
#